data_AF-A0A535AN39-F1
#
_entry.id   AF-A0A535AN39-F1
#
_cell.length_a   1.000
_cell.length_b   1.000
_cell.length_c   1.000
_cell.angle_alpha   90.00
_cell.angle_beta   90.00
_cell.angle_gamma   90.00
#
_symmetry.space_group_name_H-M   'P 1'
#
loop_
_entity.id
_entity.type
_entity.pdbx_description
1 polymer ?
#
loop_
_entity_poly.entity_id
_entity_poly.type
_entity_poly.pdbx_seq_one_letter_code
_entity_poly.pdbx_strand_id
1 'polypeptide(L)'
;MIKNSILLSMLFVFLSIVAEFGITKLPAVADEAPRVFVLDFKNLVEAKNRVKSGDPSALPASRKLLRDADHALDGGTFSVVDKELVPPGGDKHDYMSLGPYWWPNPNTANGLPYVLRDGEFNPERDNTSDRKLLDNMVQRVKTLALGYFFTGRDAYAAQAAKLLRVWFVDGATKMNPHLKYAQVIPGRNNVRGTGIIDTHDLPELVDSVGLLTGSKAWNEKDQKDLQNWFDAYLAWLVESPEGRAEARAQNNHGSLQRQL
;
A
#
# COMPACT_ATOMS: atom_id res chain seq x y z
N MET A 1 23.56 8.39 -92.99
CA MET A 1 22.09 8.56 -93.04
C MET A 1 21.61 8.64 -91.59
N ILE A 2 21.39 9.85 -91.06
CA ILE A 2 20.08 10.55 -91.00
C ILE A 2 19.22 10.09 -89.81
N LYS A 3 19.01 11.05 -88.89
CA LYS A 3 17.89 11.28 -87.92
C LYS A 3 17.83 10.43 -86.65
N ASN A 4 17.77 10.98 -85.43
CA ASN A 4 16.95 12.05 -84.79
C ASN A 4 15.46 11.75 -84.56
N SER A 5 15.05 12.04 -83.31
CA SER A 5 13.74 12.55 -82.84
C SER A 5 12.66 11.54 -82.45
N ILE A 6 12.27 11.40 -81.15
CA ILE A 6 11.42 12.26 -80.27
C ILE A 6 9.92 12.21 -80.64
N LEU A 7 9.06 11.74 -79.70
CA LEU A 7 7.86 12.40 -79.11
C LEU A 7 7.05 11.36 -78.29
N LEU A 8 6.88 11.48 -76.95
CA LEU A 8 5.77 12.15 -76.20
C LEU A 8 4.37 11.53 -76.50
N SER A 9 3.45 11.18 -75.58
CA SER A 9 3.16 11.60 -74.19
C SER A 9 1.96 10.79 -73.64
N MET A 10 1.90 10.51 -72.33
CA MET A 10 0.71 10.54 -71.42
C MET A 10 1.11 9.93 -70.06
N LEU A 11 1.49 10.72 -69.05
CA LEU A 11 0.68 11.39 -68.00
C LEU A 11 0.25 10.47 -66.82
N PHE A 12 0.99 10.60 -65.71
CA PHE A 12 0.65 10.48 -64.26
C PHE A 12 -0.15 9.27 -63.73
N VAL A 13 0.36 8.63 -62.65
CA VAL A 13 -0.22 8.62 -61.27
C VAL A 13 0.44 7.50 -60.42
N PHE A 14 1.11 7.89 -59.32
CA PHE A 14 1.27 7.25 -57.99
C PHE A 14 1.66 5.75 -57.86
N LEU A 15 2.27 5.23 -56.79
CA LEU A 15 3.06 5.67 -55.64
C LEU A 15 3.46 4.33 -54.96
N SER A 16 4.73 4.17 -54.67
CA SER A 16 5.39 3.25 -53.74
C SER A 16 4.52 2.26 -52.93
N ILE A 17 4.67 0.96 -53.18
CA ILE A 17 4.27 -0.11 -52.26
C ILE A 17 5.51 -0.60 -51.51
N VAL A 18 5.65 -0.18 -50.25
CA VAL A 18 6.44 -0.90 -49.23
C VAL A 18 5.51 -1.09 -48.03
N ALA A 19 4.97 -2.29 -47.94
CA ALA A 19 4.20 -2.86 -46.84
C ALA A 19 4.76 -4.29 -46.68
N GLU A 20 4.98 -4.91 -45.53
CA GLU A 20 4.61 -4.65 -44.16
C GLU A 20 5.46 -5.66 -43.36
N PHE A 21 6.54 -5.22 -42.71
CA PHE A 21 7.01 -5.92 -41.52
C PHE A 21 6.49 -5.11 -40.36
N GLY A 22 5.38 -5.58 -39.80
CA GLY A 22 4.75 -5.01 -38.63
C GLY A 22 5.75 -4.96 -37.48
N ILE A 23 6.35 -3.79 -37.27
CA ILE A 23 6.84 -3.40 -35.96
C ILE A 23 5.58 -3.26 -35.12
N THR A 24 5.22 -4.32 -34.40
CA THR A 24 4.29 -4.20 -33.29
C THR A 24 4.89 -3.17 -32.35
N LYS A 25 4.38 -1.93 -32.40
CA LYS A 25 4.57 -0.95 -31.32
C LYS A 25 4.14 -1.67 -30.05
N LEU A 26 5.12 -1.99 -29.19
CA LEU A 26 4.83 -2.30 -27.81
C LEU A 26 3.93 -1.16 -27.29
N PRO A 27 2.82 -1.46 -26.59
CA PRO A 27 2.02 -0.41 -26.02
C PRO A 27 2.95 0.46 -25.17
N ALA A 28 2.98 1.76 -25.47
CA ALA A 28 3.60 2.72 -24.60
C ALA A 28 2.86 2.61 -23.26
N VAL A 29 3.52 2.02 -22.27
CA VAL A 29 3.07 2.14 -20.88
C VAL A 29 3.01 3.64 -20.63
N ALA A 30 1.81 4.15 -20.38
CA ALA A 30 1.56 5.58 -20.26
C ALA A 30 2.56 6.20 -19.28
N ASP A 31 3.17 7.30 -19.73
CA ASP A 31 4.13 8.14 -19.03
C ASP A 31 3.43 8.95 -17.91
N GLU A 32 2.55 8.29 -17.15
CA GLU A 32 1.76 8.92 -16.11
C GLU A 32 2.61 9.04 -14.84
N ALA A 33 2.72 10.27 -14.33
CA ALA A 33 3.41 10.54 -13.09
C ALA A 33 2.73 9.77 -11.94
N PRO A 34 3.49 9.13 -11.03
CA PRO A 34 2.97 8.56 -9.81
C PRO A 34 2.01 9.50 -9.08
N ARG A 35 0.78 9.02 -8.82
CA ARG A 35 -0.20 9.73 -8.01
C ARG A 35 0.10 9.52 -6.53
N VAL A 36 0.64 10.53 -5.89
CA VAL A 36 0.95 10.58 -4.45
C VAL A 36 0.27 11.79 -3.79
N PHE A 37 0.06 11.72 -2.48
CA PHE A 37 -0.75 12.65 -1.69
C PHE A 37 -0.01 13.18 -0.45
N VAL A 38 0.70 12.30 0.27
CA VAL A 38 1.50 12.65 1.47
C VAL A 38 2.93 13.01 1.07
N LEU A 39 3.51 12.25 0.15
CA LEU A 39 4.81 12.50 -0.45
C LEU A 39 4.72 13.63 -1.47
N ASP A 40 5.78 14.46 -1.53
CA ASP A 40 5.92 15.46 -2.57
C ASP A 40 6.58 14.84 -3.81
N PHE A 41 5.84 14.75 -4.90
CA PHE A 41 6.31 14.16 -6.15
C PHE A 41 7.53 14.89 -6.74
N LYS A 42 7.62 16.22 -6.61
CA LYS A 42 8.77 16.98 -7.12
C LYS A 42 10.03 16.66 -6.33
N ASN A 43 9.92 16.58 -5.01
CA ASN A 43 11.04 16.19 -4.14
C ASN A 43 11.50 14.75 -4.42
N LEU A 44 10.57 13.83 -4.72
CA LEU A 44 10.91 12.46 -5.12
C LEU A 44 11.71 12.43 -6.44
N VAL A 45 11.27 13.18 -7.45
CA VAL A 45 11.97 13.29 -8.73
C VAL A 45 13.34 13.94 -8.55
N GLU A 46 13.45 15.01 -7.76
CA GLU A 46 14.72 15.66 -7.45
C GLU A 46 15.68 14.68 -6.75
N ALA A 47 15.21 13.99 -5.72
CA ALA A 47 16.01 12.98 -5.02
C ALA A 47 16.49 11.87 -5.98
N LYS A 48 15.61 11.38 -6.86
CA LYS A 48 15.96 10.37 -7.88
C LYS A 48 17.03 10.91 -8.85
N ASN A 49 16.94 12.17 -9.26
CA ASN A 49 17.94 12.80 -10.13
C ASN A 49 19.28 12.98 -9.43
N ARG A 50 19.30 13.37 -8.15
CA ARG A 50 20.52 13.47 -7.34
C ARG A 50 21.22 12.13 -7.16
N VAL A 51 20.45 11.05 -6.96
CA VAL A 51 21.00 9.68 -6.94
C VAL A 51 21.60 9.31 -8.29
N LYS A 52 20.89 9.59 -9.40
CA LYS A 52 21.37 9.31 -10.76
C LYS A 52 22.63 10.09 -11.14
N SER A 53 22.75 11.35 -10.70
CA SER A 53 23.94 12.18 -10.97
C SER A 53 25.12 11.85 -10.05
N GLY A 54 24.95 10.94 -9.10
CA GLY A 54 26.02 10.54 -8.17
C GLY A 54 26.30 11.55 -7.06
N ASP A 55 25.31 12.38 -6.69
CA ASP A 55 25.45 13.36 -5.59
C ASP A 55 25.89 12.64 -4.29
N PRO A 56 27.09 12.93 -3.76
CA PRO A 56 27.64 12.27 -2.58
C PRO A 56 26.73 12.35 -1.34
N SER A 57 25.89 13.38 -1.24
CA SER A 57 24.96 13.54 -0.11
C SER A 57 23.70 12.65 -0.23
N ALA A 58 23.32 12.23 -1.44
CA ALA A 58 22.16 11.38 -1.69
C ALA A 58 22.51 9.88 -1.65
N LEU A 59 23.76 9.53 -2.01
CA LEU A 59 24.19 8.14 -2.15
C LEU A 59 24.09 7.29 -0.86
N PRO A 60 24.39 7.79 0.36
CA PRO A 60 24.26 6.98 1.58
C PRO A 60 22.83 6.51 1.83
N ALA A 61 21.86 7.41 1.69
CA ALA A 61 20.44 7.11 1.86
C ALA A 61 19.93 6.14 0.78
N SER A 62 20.32 6.37 -0.49
CA SER A 62 19.98 5.45 -1.58
C SER A 62 20.55 4.04 -1.35
N ARG A 63 21.83 3.91 -0.98
CA ARG A 63 22.41 2.59 -0.66
C ARG A 63 21.71 1.91 0.49
N LYS A 64 21.27 2.65 1.52
CA LYS A 64 20.48 2.09 2.61
C LYS A 64 19.13 1.57 2.09
N LEU A 65 18.39 2.39 1.35
CA LEU A 65 17.11 2.00 0.76
C LEU A 65 17.25 0.73 -0.08
N LEU A 66 18.29 0.62 -0.91
CA LEU A 66 18.49 -0.57 -1.75
C LEU A 66 18.78 -1.83 -0.93
N ARG A 67 19.61 -1.74 0.13
CA ARG A 67 19.82 -2.87 1.04
C ARG A 67 18.53 -3.29 1.73
N ASP A 68 17.76 -2.32 2.21
CA ASP A 68 16.49 -2.59 2.87
C ASP A 68 15.47 -3.20 1.90
N ALA A 69 15.42 -2.73 0.65
CA ALA A 69 14.55 -3.26 -0.40
C ALA A 69 14.97 -4.65 -0.87
N ASP A 70 16.27 -4.91 -1.00
CA ASP A 70 16.80 -6.24 -1.29
C ASP A 70 16.44 -7.22 -0.17
N HIS A 71 16.63 -6.84 1.09
CA HIS A 71 16.21 -7.66 2.23
C HIS A 71 14.67 -7.85 2.28
N ALA A 72 13.90 -6.85 1.85
CA ALA A 72 12.44 -6.94 1.80
C ALA A 72 11.90 -7.90 0.72
N LEU A 73 12.72 -8.28 -0.27
CA LEU A 73 12.37 -9.36 -1.20
C LEU A 73 12.34 -10.72 -0.48
N ASP A 74 13.23 -10.90 0.48
CA ASP A 74 13.39 -12.12 1.26
C ASP A 74 12.39 -12.10 2.43
N GLY A 75 11.16 -12.53 2.18
CA GLY A 75 10.21 -12.75 3.25
C GLY A 75 8.82 -13.21 2.81
N GLY A 76 8.12 -13.82 3.76
CA GLY A 76 6.74 -14.25 3.60
C GLY A 76 5.76 -13.08 3.42
N THR A 77 4.50 -13.45 3.20
CA THR A 77 3.39 -12.50 3.18
C THR A 77 2.88 -12.25 4.59
N PHE A 78 1.98 -11.29 4.74
CA PHE A 78 1.29 -11.01 6.00
C PHE A 78 -0.21 -11.03 5.72
N SER A 79 -1.00 -11.61 6.62
CA SER A 79 -2.46 -11.55 6.54
C SER A 79 -3.08 -11.43 7.92
N VAL A 80 -4.26 -10.79 7.98
CA VAL A 80 -5.09 -10.80 9.19
C VAL A 80 -5.52 -12.22 9.58
N VAL A 81 -5.50 -13.21 8.69
CA VAL A 81 -5.88 -14.57 9.10
C VAL A 81 -4.78 -15.28 9.91
N ASP A 82 -3.55 -14.73 9.92
CA ASP A 82 -2.37 -15.32 10.56
C ASP A 82 -2.26 -15.04 12.07
N LYS A 83 -3.02 -14.07 12.61
CA LYS A 83 -3.02 -13.78 14.06
C LYS A 83 -3.39 -15.01 14.88
N GLU A 84 -3.01 -15.04 16.15
CA GLU A 84 -3.48 -16.09 17.07
C GLU A 84 -4.94 -15.84 17.48
N LEU A 85 -5.27 -14.59 17.80
CA LEU A 85 -6.60 -14.22 18.28
C LEU A 85 -7.69 -14.51 17.25
N VAL A 86 -8.86 -14.91 17.75
CA VAL A 86 -10.07 -15.08 16.96
C VAL A 86 -11.03 -13.94 17.29
N PRO A 87 -11.39 -13.08 16.31
CA PRO A 87 -12.33 -12.00 16.54
C PRO A 87 -13.69 -12.50 17.04
N PRO A 88 -14.43 -11.68 17.81
CA PRO A 88 -15.82 -11.99 18.14
C PRO A 88 -16.64 -12.28 16.87
N GLY A 89 -17.31 -13.43 16.84
CA GLY A 89 -18.04 -13.91 15.66
C GLY A 89 -17.29 -14.95 14.83
N GLY A 90 -16.00 -15.16 15.06
CA GLY A 90 -15.22 -16.25 14.48
C GLY A 90 -14.61 -15.95 13.10
N ASP A 91 -14.90 -14.81 12.49
CA ASP A 91 -14.33 -14.44 11.19
C ASP A 91 -12.88 -13.95 11.36
N LYS A 92 -11.91 -14.72 10.85
CA LYS A 92 -10.49 -14.38 10.89
C LYS A 92 -10.11 -13.22 9.96
N HIS A 93 -10.96 -12.89 8.98
CA HIS A 93 -10.78 -11.74 8.10
C HIS A 93 -11.04 -10.41 8.82
N ASP A 94 -11.69 -10.43 9.98
CA ASP A 94 -11.87 -9.23 10.79
C ASP A 94 -10.56 -8.85 11.49
N TYR A 95 -10.16 -7.59 11.30
CA TYR A 95 -8.99 -7.05 11.99
C TYR A 95 -9.22 -6.99 13.50
N MET A 96 -8.26 -7.50 14.26
CA MET A 96 -8.28 -7.49 15.73
C MET A 96 -6.93 -7.10 16.30
N SER A 97 -6.96 -6.14 17.23
CA SER A 97 -5.79 -5.70 18.00
C SER A 97 -6.14 -5.45 19.46
N LEU A 98 -5.13 -5.43 20.35
CA LEU A 98 -5.33 -5.17 21.78
C LEU A 98 -4.91 -3.74 22.14
N GLY A 99 -5.64 -3.14 23.09
CA GLY A 99 -5.30 -1.81 23.60
C GLY A 99 -3.89 -1.80 24.21
N PRO A 100 -3.04 -0.82 23.90
CA PRO A 100 -1.59 -0.91 24.13
C PRO A 100 -1.17 -0.89 25.60
N TYR A 101 -1.99 -0.29 26.46
CA TYR A 101 -1.71 -0.05 27.89
C TYR A 101 -2.58 -0.90 28.81
N TRP A 102 -3.20 -1.97 28.28
CA TRP A 102 -4.11 -2.83 29.04
C TRP A 102 -3.44 -4.15 29.38
N TRP A 103 -3.40 -4.46 30.67
CA TRP A 103 -2.69 -5.62 31.22
C TRP A 103 -3.64 -6.55 31.98
N PRO A 104 -3.30 -7.85 32.09
CA PRO A 104 -4.00 -8.77 32.99
C PRO A 104 -4.12 -8.20 34.40
N ASN A 105 -5.30 -8.32 34.98
CA ASN A 105 -5.60 -7.83 36.32
C ASN A 105 -5.04 -8.78 37.39
N PRO A 106 -4.03 -8.36 38.17
CA PRO A 106 -3.40 -9.21 39.17
C PRO A 106 -4.33 -9.55 40.35
N ASN A 107 -5.44 -8.83 40.51
CA ASN A 107 -6.40 -9.01 41.60
C ASN A 107 -7.51 -10.03 41.27
N THR A 108 -7.40 -10.74 40.14
CA THR A 108 -8.41 -11.70 39.68
C THR A 108 -7.76 -13.00 39.23
N ALA A 109 -8.41 -14.13 39.50
CA ALA A 109 -7.83 -15.45 39.23
C ALA A 109 -7.58 -15.70 37.72
N ASN A 110 -8.38 -15.08 36.85
CA ASN A 110 -8.30 -15.23 35.40
C ASN A 110 -7.67 -14.01 34.69
N GLY A 111 -7.17 -13.02 35.45
CA GLY A 111 -6.58 -11.81 34.87
C GLY A 111 -7.58 -10.85 34.21
N LEU A 112 -8.89 -11.04 34.36
CA LEU A 112 -9.92 -10.23 33.70
C LEU A 112 -10.79 -9.43 34.70
N PRO A 113 -11.36 -8.28 34.29
CA PRO A 113 -11.06 -7.57 33.05
C PRO A 113 -9.69 -6.92 33.12
N TYR A 114 -9.03 -6.74 31.97
CA TYR A 114 -7.73 -6.06 31.94
C TYR A 114 -7.83 -4.66 32.58
N VAL A 115 -6.70 -4.23 33.17
CA VAL A 115 -6.54 -2.95 33.86
C VAL A 115 -5.57 -2.05 33.10
N LEU A 116 -5.85 -0.74 33.14
CA LEU A 116 -5.01 0.26 32.50
C LEU A 116 -3.72 0.46 33.29
N ARG A 117 -2.57 0.42 32.60
CA ARG A 117 -1.27 0.86 33.09
C ARG A 117 -0.70 1.82 32.06
N ASP A 118 -1.05 3.09 32.22
CA ASP A 118 -0.72 4.11 31.22
C ASP A 118 0.79 4.26 31.02
N GLY A 119 1.22 4.38 29.77
CA GLY A 119 2.63 4.41 29.38
C GLY A 119 3.37 3.06 29.44
N GLU A 120 2.77 2.01 30.01
CA GLU A 120 3.36 0.66 30.07
C GLU A 120 2.82 -0.21 28.94
N PHE A 121 3.62 -0.45 27.91
CA PHE A 121 3.22 -1.27 26.77
C PHE A 121 3.10 -2.76 27.11
N ASN A 122 1.91 -3.32 26.94
CA ASN A 122 1.71 -4.77 27.01
C ASN A 122 2.19 -5.43 25.69
N PRO A 123 3.24 -6.28 25.71
CA PRO A 123 3.76 -6.93 24.50
C PRO A 123 2.79 -7.94 23.89
N GLU A 124 1.80 -8.44 24.65
CA GLU A 124 0.76 -9.34 24.14
C GLU A 124 0.07 -8.77 22.90
N ARG A 125 -0.12 -7.45 22.86
CA ARG A 125 -0.78 -6.76 21.74
C ARG A 125 -0.11 -7.05 20.39
N ASP A 126 1.20 -7.26 20.36
CA ASP A 126 1.96 -7.43 19.11
C ASP A 126 2.14 -8.91 18.75
N ASN A 127 2.08 -9.80 19.74
CA ASN A 127 2.35 -11.23 19.55
C ASN A 127 1.10 -12.01 19.15
N THR A 128 -0.09 -11.56 19.54
CA THR A 128 -1.32 -12.34 19.36
C THR A 128 -2.31 -11.72 18.36
N SER A 129 -2.03 -10.50 17.89
CA SER A 129 -2.98 -9.66 17.14
C SER A 129 -2.46 -9.16 15.79
N ASP A 130 -3.31 -8.50 14.99
CA ASP A 130 -2.99 -8.05 13.65
C ASP A 130 -2.10 -6.81 13.58
N ARG A 131 -1.94 -6.08 14.70
CA ARG A 131 -1.27 -4.77 14.69
C ARG A 131 0.15 -4.83 14.12
N LYS A 132 0.94 -5.80 14.58
CA LYS A 132 2.32 -5.94 14.13
C LYS A 132 2.40 -6.49 12.70
N LEU A 133 1.44 -7.32 12.31
CA LEU A 133 1.33 -7.85 10.94
C LEU A 133 1.03 -6.73 9.94
N LEU A 134 0.08 -5.84 10.27
CA LEU A 134 -0.25 -4.67 9.45
C LEU A 134 0.95 -3.72 9.31
N ASP A 135 1.59 -3.37 10.43
CA ASP A 135 2.79 -2.52 10.46
C ASP A 135 3.89 -3.10 9.56
N ASN A 136 4.23 -4.38 9.72
CA ASN A 136 5.24 -5.05 8.91
C ASN A 136 4.87 -5.07 7.41
N MET A 137 3.59 -5.29 7.09
CA MET A 137 3.09 -5.28 5.71
C MET A 137 3.26 -3.89 5.09
N VAL A 138 2.78 -2.84 5.76
CA VAL A 138 2.86 -1.45 5.27
C VAL A 138 4.31 -1.02 5.08
N GLN A 139 5.16 -1.23 6.09
CA GLN A 139 6.58 -0.85 5.99
C GLN A 139 7.29 -1.60 4.86
N ARG A 140 6.99 -2.89 4.67
CA ARG A 140 7.59 -3.68 3.59
C ARG A 140 7.14 -3.18 2.21
N VAL A 141 5.85 -2.91 2.03
CA VAL A 141 5.33 -2.33 0.77
C VAL A 141 5.98 -0.99 0.49
N LYS A 142 6.08 -0.10 1.49
CA LYS A 142 6.73 1.21 1.37
C LYS A 142 8.19 1.09 0.93
N THR A 143 8.98 0.23 1.58
CA THR A 143 10.39 0.00 1.22
C THR A 143 10.54 -0.52 -0.21
N LEU A 144 9.72 -1.51 -0.59
CA LEU A 144 9.77 -2.10 -1.93
C LEU A 144 9.32 -1.11 -3.02
N ALA A 145 8.26 -0.36 -2.77
CA ALA A 145 7.74 0.64 -3.71
C ALA A 145 8.74 1.78 -3.94
N LEU A 146 9.39 2.28 -2.88
CA LEU A 146 10.49 3.23 -3.02
C LEU A 146 11.68 2.62 -3.77
N GLY A 147 12.06 1.37 -3.45
CA GLY A 147 13.10 0.64 -4.17
C GLY A 147 12.80 0.55 -5.67
N TYR A 148 11.56 0.22 -6.04
CA TYR A 148 11.09 0.20 -7.41
C TYR A 148 11.17 1.60 -8.04
N PHE A 149 10.62 2.63 -7.38
CA PHE A 149 10.63 3.99 -7.92
C PHE A 149 12.05 4.47 -8.24
N PHE A 150 13.04 4.23 -7.37
CA PHE A 150 14.41 4.68 -7.59
C PHE A 150 15.18 3.86 -8.63
N THR A 151 14.87 2.57 -8.81
CA THR A 151 15.69 1.66 -9.64
C THR A 151 15.01 1.14 -10.90
N GLY A 152 13.69 1.10 -10.93
CA GLY A 152 12.92 0.38 -11.96
C GLY A 152 13.01 -1.14 -11.87
N ARG A 153 13.52 -1.73 -10.76
CA ARG A 153 13.62 -3.19 -10.62
C ARG A 153 12.25 -3.82 -10.37
N ASP A 154 11.72 -4.49 -11.39
CA ASP A 154 10.39 -5.13 -11.36
C ASP A 154 10.17 -6.10 -10.19
N ALA A 155 11.23 -6.76 -9.70
CA ALA A 155 11.15 -7.67 -8.56
C ALA A 155 10.57 -7.00 -7.30
N TYR A 156 10.93 -5.73 -7.06
CA TYR A 156 10.41 -4.99 -5.91
C TYR A 156 8.92 -4.71 -6.05
N ALA A 157 8.49 -4.25 -7.23
CA ALA A 157 7.08 -4.00 -7.51
C ALA A 157 6.25 -5.29 -7.46
N ALA A 158 6.78 -6.40 -7.97
CA ALA A 158 6.11 -7.69 -7.91
C ALA A 158 5.87 -8.17 -6.48
N GLN A 159 6.87 -8.03 -5.60
CA GLN A 159 6.71 -8.39 -4.20
C GLN A 159 5.76 -7.43 -3.47
N ALA A 160 5.83 -6.11 -3.73
CA ALA A 160 4.88 -5.14 -3.16
C ALA A 160 3.44 -5.45 -3.57
N ALA A 161 3.20 -5.71 -4.85
CA ALA A 161 1.89 -6.07 -5.39
C ALA A 161 1.35 -7.37 -4.75
N LYS A 162 2.22 -8.37 -4.53
CA LYS A 162 1.84 -9.61 -3.83
C LYS A 162 1.35 -9.33 -2.41
N LEU A 163 2.07 -8.52 -1.65
CA LEU A 163 1.70 -8.18 -0.26
C LEU A 163 0.36 -7.43 -0.20
N LEU A 164 0.15 -6.47 -1.11
CA LEU A 164 -1.10 -5.73 -1.23
C LEU A 164 -2.28 -6.65 -1.57
N ARG A 165 -2.11 -7.58 -2.52
CA ARG A 165 -3.17 -8.55 -2.86
C ARG A 165 -3.53 -9.44 -1.67
N VAL A 166 -2.53 -10.01 -1.00
CA VAL A 166 -2.78 -10.89 0.15
C VAL A 166 -3.53 -10.15 1.26
N TRP A 167 -3.16 -8.91 1.54
CA TRP A 167 -3.80 -8.16 2.62
C TRP A 167 -5.18 -7.61 2.27
N PHE A 168 -5.43 -7.16 1.03
CA PHE A 168 -6.63 -6.39 0.71
C PHE A 168 -7.60 -7.08 -0.27
N VAL A 169 -7.12 -8.02 -1.09
CA VAL A 169 -7.87 -8.49 -2.27
C VAL A 169 -8.15 -9.98 -2.22
N ASP A 170 -7.14 -10.80 -1.94
CA ASP A 170 -7.20 -12.24 -2.05
C ASP A 170 -8.23 -12.81 -1.06
N GLY A 171 -9.26 -13.47 -1.58
CA GLY A 171 -10.43 -13.89 -0.78
C GLY A 171 -10.10 -14.83 0.39
N ALA A 172 -8.98 -15.56 0.34
CA ALA A 172 -8.54 -16.45 1.40
C ALA A 172 -7.80 -15.74 2.56
N THR A 173 -7.35 -14.50 2.35
CA THR A 173 -6.42 -13.81 3.28
C THR A 173 -6.78 -12.35 3.54
N LYS A 174 -7.68 -11.75 2.75
CA LYS A 174 -7.95 -10.31 2.82
C LYS A 174 -8.47 -9.87 4.19
N MET A 175 -8.16 -8.65 4.55
CA MET A 175 -8.79 -7.95 5.67
C MET A 175 -10.18 -7.47 5.25
N ASN A 176 -11.19 -7.66 6.10
CA ASN A 176 -12.48 -6.99 5.92
C ASN A 176 -12.31 -5.46 6.15
N PRO A 177 -12.95 -4.59 5.36
CA PRO A 177 -12.70 -3.15 5.36
C PRO A 177 -13.34 -2.43 6.57
N HIS A 178 -12.98 -2.83 7.79
CA HIS A 178 -13.43 -2.21 9.03
C HIS A 178 -12.50 -2.52 10.23
N LEU A 179 -12.55 -1.67 11.25
CA LEU A 179 -11.75 -1.82 12.49
C LEU A 179 -12.61 -2.08 13.74
N LYS A 180 -13.71 -2.82 13.57
CA LYS A 180 -14.68 -3.13 14.65
C LYS A 180 -14.05 -3.74 15.90
N TYR A 181 -12.98 -4.54 15.75
CA TYR A 181 -12.30 -5.21 16.87
C TYR A 181 -10.86 -4.69 17.09
N ALA A 182 -10.60 -3.45 16.68
CA ALA A 182 -9.32 -2.80 16.96
C ALA A 182 -9.24 -2.31 18.41
N GLN A 183 -8.07 -2.48 19.01
CA GLN A 183 -7.72 -2.13 20.39
C GLN A 183 -8.73 -2.62 21.44
N VAL A 184 -9.25 -3.83 21.28
CA VAL A 184 -10.13 -4.43 22.28
C VAL A 184 -9.41 -4.57 23.62
N ILE A 185 -10.20 -4.60 24.69
CA ILE A 185 -9.70 -4.84 26.04
C ILE A 185 -10.31 -6.15 26.53
N PRO A 186 -9.51 -7.20 26.78
CA PRO A 186 -10.01 -8.44 27.32
C PRO A 186 -10.84 -8.23 28.59
N GLY A 187 -12.04 -8.83 28.61
CA GLY A 187 -13.02 -8.68 29.68
C GLY A 187 -13.85 -7.39 29.65
N ARG A 188 -13.78 -6.58 28.58
CA ARG A 188 -14.63 -5.38 28.40
C ARG A 188 -15.27 -5.37 27.01
N ASN A 189 -16.56 -5.04 26.95
CA ASN A 189 -17.37 -5.10 25.71
C ASN A 189 -17.77 -3.72 25.19
N ASN A 190 -16.87 -2.75 25.25
CA ASN A 190 -17.18 -1.37 24.85
C ASN A 190 -16.81 -1.15 23.37
N VAL A 191 -17.62 -0.35 22.66
CA VAL A 191 -17.23 0.23 21.37
C VAL A 191 -15.98 1.10 21.58
N ARG A 192 -14.97 0.95 20.72
CA ARG A 192 -13.72 1.71 20.80
C ARG A 192 -13.37 2.32 19.46
N GLY A 193 -13.43 3.66 19.39
CA GLY A 193 -12.90 4.41 18.25
C GLY A 193 -11.36 4.41 18.22
N THR A 194 -10.72 4.33 19.39
CA THR A 194 -9.26 4.52 19.53
C THR A 194 -8.42 3.58 18.69
N GLY A 195 -8.98 2.44 18.27
CA GLY A 195 -8.30 1.48 17.40
C GLY A 195 -8.05 1.97 15.99
N ILE A 196 -8.75 3.01 15.51
CA ILE A 196 -8.55 3.57 14.16
C ILE A 196 -7.11 4.08 13.96
N ILE A 197 -6.44 4.54 15.03
CA ILE A 197 -5.01 4.90 15.03
C ILE A 197 -4.11 3.78 14.49
N ASP A 198 -4.52 2.51 14.59
CA ASP A 198 -3.73 1.37 14.09
C ASP A 198 -3.58 1.42 12.56
N THR A 199 -4.44 2.18 11.86
CA THR A 199 -4.40 2.40 10.41
C THR A 199 -3.85 3.77 9.99
N HIS A 200 -3.20 4.51 10.88
CA HIS A 200 -2.68 5.85 10.58
C HIS A 200 -1.67 5.89 9.41
N ASP A 201 -1.00 4.76 9.11
CA ASP A 201 -0.05 4.64 8.00
C ASP A 201 -0.70 4.35 6.63
N LEU A 202 -2.02 4.08 6.58
CA LEU A 202 -2.68 3.77 5.30
C LEU A 202 -2.58 4.89 4.25
N PRO A 203 -2.61 6.20 4.59
CA PRO A 203 -2.34 7.25 3.61
C PRO A 203 -0.95 7.11 2.94
N GLU A 204 0.09 6.76 3.70
CA GLU A 204 1.43 6.52 3.13
C GLU A 204 1.50 5.22 2.30
N LEU A 205 0.67 4.23 2.64
CA LEU A 205 0.51 3.03 1.82
C LEU A 205 -0.08 3.37 0.45
N VAL A 206 -1.08 4.27 0.38
CA VAL A 206 -1.67 4.73 -0.88
C VAL A 206 -0.61 5.39 -1.77
N ASP A 207 0.27 6.20 -1.20
CA ASP A 207 1.40 6.77 -1.96
C ASP A 207 2.35 5.69 -2.45
N SER A 208 2.64 4.68 -1.63
CA SER A 208 3.49 3.55 -2.01
C SER A 208 2.89 2.79 -3.20
N VAL A 209 1.56 2.65 -3.26
CA VAL A 209 0.87 2.09 -4.43
C VAL A 209 1.06 3.00 -5.65
N GLY A 210 0.92 4.31 -5.47
CA GLY A 210 1.19 5.31 -6.52
C GLY A 210 2.60 5.18 -7.11
N LEU A 211 3.61 4.90 -6.28
CA LEU A 211 4.99 4.69 -6.71
C LEU A 211 5.20 3.43 -7.59
N LEU A 212 4.23 2.50 -7.63
CA LEU A 212 4.26 1.33 -8.52
C LEU A 212 3.80 1.65 -9.95
N THR A 213 3.42 2.90 -10.23
CA THR A 213 3.00 3.33 -11.58
C THR A 213 4.04 2.95 -12.63
N GLY A 214 3.56 2.37 -13.73
CA GLY A 214 4.40 1.85 -14.83
C GLY A 214 4.85 0.39 -14.64
N SER A 215 4.65 -0.21 -13.47
CA SER A 215 4.93 -1.63 -13.25
C SER A 215 3.86 -2.51 -13.86
N LYS A 216 4.27 -3.58 -14.55
CA LYS A 216 3.33 -4.63 -15.01
C LYS A 216 2.78 -5.47 -13.87
N ALA A 217 3.41 -5.41 -12.70
CA ALA A 217 3.02 -6.22 -11.55
C ALA A 217 1.84 -5.63 -10.76
N TRP A 218 1.48 -4.37 -11.00
CA TRP A 218 0.31 -3.71 -10.43
C TRP A 218 -0.54 -3.14 -11.56
N ASN A 219 -1.65 -3.82 -11.87
CA ASN A 219 -2.49 -3.48 -13.02
C ASN A 219 -3.77 -2.75 -12.61
N GLU A 220 -4.57 -2.34 -13.60
CA GLU A 220 -5.83 -1.62 -13.39
C GLU A 220 -6.84 -2.37 -12.51
N LYS A 221 -6.88 -3.72 -12.60
CA LYS A 221 -7.75 -4.53 -11.75
C LYS A 221 -7.29 -4.47 -10.30
N ASP A 222 -5.99 -4.61 -10.04
CA ASP A 222 -5.44 -4.49 -8.68
C ASP A 222 -5.75 -3.10 -8.09
N GLN A 223 -5.55 -2.06 -8.90
CA GLN A 223 -5.84 -0.69 -8.51
C GLN A 223 -7.33 -0.51 -8.17
N LYS A 224 -8.23 -1.08 -8.98
CA LYS A 224 -9.68 -0.98 -8.76
C LYS A 224 -10.13 -1.76 -7.53
N ASP A 225 -9.59 -2.97 -7.33
CA ASP A 225 -9.93 -3.80 -6.16
C ASP A 225 -9.46 -3.13 -4.86
N LEU A 226 -8.26 -2.54 -4.85
CA LEU A 226 -7.77 -1.79 -3.70
C LEU A 226 -8.61 -0.54 -3.44
N GLN A 227 -8.98 0.22 -4.48
CA GLN A 227 -9.89 1.36 -4.35
C GLN A 227 -11.24 0.94 -3.74
N ASN A 228 -11.83 -0.15 -4.22
CA ASN A 228 -13.09 -0.65 -3.67
C ASN A 228 -12.97 -1.00 -2.16
N TRP A 229 -11.82 -1.52 -1.74
CA TRP A 229 -11.55 -1.77 -0.32
C TRP A 229 -11.51 -0.47 0.49
N PHE A 230 -10.78 0.54 0.00
CA PHE A 230 -10.71 1.85 0.66
C PHE A 230 -12.04 2.60 0.65
N ASP A 231 -12.83 2.50 -0.41
CA ASP A 231 -14.18 3.07 -0.49
C ASP A 231 -15.10 2.45 0.57
N ALA A 232 -15.06 1.12 0.72
CA ALA A 232 -15.81 0.41 1.75
C ALA A 232 -15.33 0.77 3.17
N TYR A 233 -14.01 0.91 3.35
CA TYR A 233 -13.42 1.30 4.63
C TYR A 233 -13.81 2.72 5.02
N LEU A 234 -13.79 3.66 4.07
CA LEU A 234 -14.21 5.04 4.29
C LEU A 234 -15.70 5.10 4.65
N ALA A 235 -16.56 4.36 3.95
CA ALA A 235 -17.97 4.27 4.30
C ALA A 235 -18.16 3.76 5.74
N TRP A 236 -17.46 2.68 6.13
CA TRP A 236 -17.48 2.20 7.50
C TRP A 236 -16.96 3.24 8.50
N LEU A 237 -15.89 3.96 8.18
CA LEU A 237 -15.28 4.95 9.05
C LEU A 237 -16.23 6.13 9.35
N VAL A 238 -17.04 6.54 8.36
CA VAL A 238 -18.03 7.61 8.53
C VAL A 238 -19.29 7.12 9.25
N GLU A 239 -19.73 5.89 8.96
CA GLU A 239 -21.05 5.40 9.35
C GLU A 239 -21.08 4.49 10.58
N SER A 240 -19.93 3.99 11.04
CA SER A 240 -19.88 3.05 12.17
C SER A 240 -19.96 3.76 13.54
N PRO A 241 -20.42 3.05 14.60
CA PRO A 241 -20.29 3.52 15.97
C PRO A 241 -18.84 3.83 16.37
N GLU A 242 -17.88 3.02 15.94
CA GLU A 242 -16.44 3.15 16.21
C GLU A 242 -15.88 4.41 15.56
N GLY A 243 -16.10 4.59 14.26
CA GLY A 243 -15.65 5.76 13.52
C GLY A 243 -16.25 7.07 14.04
N ARG A 244 -17.55 7.07 14.36
CA ARG A 244 -18.18 8.22 15.04
C ARG A 244 -17.64 8.47 16.44
N ALA A 245 -17.22 7.43 17.17
CA ALA A 245 -16.60 7.60 18.49
C ALA A 245 -15.22 8.25 18.38
N GLU A 246 -14.40 7.83 17.41
CA GLU A 246 -13.08 8.41 17.15
C GLU A 246 -13.18 9.87 16.68
N ALA A 247 -14.11 10.17 15.76
CA ALA A 247 -14.34 11.54 15.27
C ALA A 247 -14.71 12.54 16.39
N ARG A 248 -15.34 12.05 17.48
CA ARG A 248 -15.71 12.85 18.66
C ARG A 248 -14.59 12.98 19.69
N ALA A 249 -13.46 12.30 19.53
CA ALA A 249 -12.36 12.39 20.48
C ALA A 249 -11.78 13.82 20.51
N GLN A 250 -11.46 14.31 21.71
CA GLN A 250 -10.96 15.68 21.92
C GLN A 250 -9.43 15.76 22.04
N ASN A 251 -8.74 14.65 21.81
CA ASN A 251 -7.28 14.55 21.80
C ASN A 251 -6.76 14.23 20.37
N ASN A 252 -5.51 13.78 20.27
CA ASN A 252 -4.83 13.44 19.01
C ASN A 252 -5.64 12.50 18.09
N HIS A 253 -6.45 11.59 18.65
CA HIS A 253 -7.34 10.69 17.93
C HIS A 253 -8.34 11.46 17.05
N GLY A 254 -9.00 12.49 17.61
CA GLY A 254 -9.98 13.26 16.84
C GLY A 254 -9.34 14.16 15.79
N SER A 255 -8.11 14.64 16.02
CA SER A 255 -7.38 15.39 14.98
C SER A 255 -6.94 14.51 13.83
N LEU A 256 -6.50 13.27 14.09
CA LEU A 256 -6.14 12.32 13.03
C LEU A 256 -7.36 12.00 12.15
N GLN A 257 -8.50 11.71 12.77
CA GLN A 257 -9.72 11.37 12.02
C GLN A 257 -10.23 12.50 11.11
N ARG A 258 -10.02 13.77 11.48
CA ARG A 258 -10.42 14.93 10.65
C ARG A 258 -9.50 15.19 9.46
N GLN A 259 -8.36 14.50 9.38
CA GLN A 259 -7.38 14.62 8.30
C GLN A 259 -7.47 13.46 7.28
N LEU A 260 -8.19 12.39 7.62
CA LEU A 260 -8.56 11.29 6.73
C LEU A 260 -9.85 11.63 5.97
#